data_AF-A0A544YCK9-F1
#
_entry.id   AF-A0A544YCK9-F1
#
_cell.length_a   1.000
_cell.length_b   1.000
_cell.length_c   1.000
_cell.angle_alpha   90.00
_cell.angle_beta   90.00
_cell.angle_gamma   90.00
#
_symmetry.space_group_name_H-M   'P 1'
#
loop_
_entity.id
_entity.type
_entity.pdbx_description
1 polymer ?
#
loop_
_entity_poly.entity_id
_entity_poly.type
_entity_poly.pdbx_seq_one_letter_code
_entity_poly.pdbx_strand_id
1 'polypeptide(L)'
;MGRVHRGRRARQRRRGRRVRRGEIWSIEGIGRAIGRENRLVLIISHDALAAQAPMVTTAALDQTGAAPETLVTVRITEPVPALVRLDTITSVRRERLAALAGRLSPEDQERVDIALRTALDL
;
A
#
# COMPACT_ATOMS: atom_id res chain seq x y z
N MET A 1 -35.84 -4.36 -1.56
CA MET A 1 -34.94 -4.00 -0.43
C MET A 1 -33.87 -5.07 -0.16
N GLY A 2 -32.90 -5.31 -1.05
CA GLY A 2 -31.97 -6.47 -0.92
C GLY A 2 -30.46 -6.18 -1.02
N ARG A 3 -30.04 -4.95 -1.37
CA ARG A 3 -28.61 -4.65 -1.67
C ARG A 3 -27.78 -4.16 -0.48
N VAL A 4 -28.40 -3.72 0.62
CA VAL A 4 -27.69 -3.05 1.73
C VAL A 4 -27.00 -4.06 2.68
N HIS A 5 -27.52 -5.28 2.82
CA HIS A 5 -26.99 -6.28 3.75
C HIS A 5 -25.72 -6.99 3.26
N ARG A 6 -25.52 -7.16 1.94
CA ARG A 6 -24.29 -7.77 1.40
C ARG A 6 -23.04 -6.90 1.60
N GLY A 7 -23.17 -5.58 1.44
CA GLY A 7 -22.04 -4.64 1.59
C GLY A 7 -21.51 -4.53 3.03
N ARG A 8 -22.40 -4.62 4.03
CA ARG A 8 -22.01 -4.53 5.45
C ARG A 8 -21.17 -5.73 5.91
N ARG A 9 -21.54 -6.97 5.53
CA ARG A 9 -20.79 -8.18 5.90
C ARG A 9 -19.38 -8.24 5.29
N ALA A 10 -19.22 -7.80 4.04
CA ALA A 10 -17.91 -7.76 3.38
C ALA A 10 -16.96 -6.74 4.04
N ARG A 11 -17.48 -5.55 4.38
CA ARG A 11 -16.71 -4.53 5.12
C ARG A 11 -16.30 -5.01 6.51
N GLN A 12 -17.17 -5.72 7.22
CA GLN A 12 -16.90 -6.22 8.56
C GLN A 12 -15.80 -7.29 8.57
N ARG A 13 -15.78 -8.19 7.57
CA ARG A 13 -14.69 -9.18 7.39
C ARG A 13 -13.33 -8.54 7.10
N ARG A 14 -13.29 -7.42 6.38
CA ARG A 14 -12.04 -6.67 6.09
C ARG A 14 -11.46 -5.97 7.31
N ARG A 15 -12.28 -5.59 8.29
CA ARG A 15 -11.80 -4.96 9.55
C ARG A 15 -10.95 -5.90 10.40
N GLY A 16 -11.16 -7.22 10.31
CA GLY A 16 -10.39 -8.22 11.04
C GLY A 16 -9.15 -8.75 10.30
N ARG A 17 -8.88 -8.28 9.07
CA ARG A 17 -7.72 -8.75 8.29
C ARG A 17 -6.44 -8.19 8.93
N ARG A 18 -5.50 -9.07 9.27
CA ARG A 18 -4.14 -8.69 9.64
C ARG A 18 -3.44 -8.18 8.39
N VAL A 19 -2.82 -7.01 8.51
CA VAL A 19 -2.06 -6.34 7.47
C VAL A 19 -0.63 -6.27 7.98
N ARG A 20 0.34 -6.56 7.11
CA ARG A 20 1.76 -6.58 7.48
C ARG A 20 2.58 -5.67 6.58
N ARG A 21 3.68 -5.18 7.14
CA ARG A 21 4.71 -4.46 6.43
C ARG A 21 5.26 -5.29 5.27
N GLY A 22 5.46 -4.64 4.14
CA GLY A 22 5.92 -5.25 2.90
C GLY A 22 4.83 -5.89 2.05
N GLU A 23 3.59 -5.94 2.53
CA GLU A 23 2.47 -6.41 1.71
C GLU A 23 2.04 -5.33 0.71
N ILE A 24 1.70 -5.76 -0.51
CA ILE A 24 1.13 -4.92 -1.55
C ILE A 24 -0.36 -5.22 -1.67
N TRP A 25 -1.17 -4.18 -1.57
CA TRP A 25 -2.62 -4.29 -1.58
C TRP A 25 -3.24 -3.42 -2.65
N SER A 26 -4.32 -3.92 -3.27
CA SER A 26 -5.21 -3.07 -4.04
C SER A 26 -6.15 -2.28 -3.11
N ILE A 27 -6.47 -1.05 -3.50
CA ILE A 27 -7.40 -0.19 -2.77
C ILE A 27 -8.70 0.02 -3.54
N GLU A 28 -9.81 0.01 -2.82
CA GLU A 28 -11.12 0.42 -3.34
C GLU A 28 -11.33 1.93 -3.19
N GLY A 29 -11.71 2.56 -4.30
CA GLY A 29 -11.99 4.00 -4.38
C GLY A 29 -10.76 4.86 -4.69
N ILE A 30 -11.01 6.12 -5.00
CA ILE A 30 -9.96 7.08 -5.40
C ILE A 30 -9.48 7.79 -4.13
N GLY A 31 -8.26 7.52 -3.70
CA GLY A 31 -7.54 8.42 -2.80
C GLY A 31 -7.02 9.60 -3.61
N ARG A 32 -7.33 10.85 -3.22
CA ARG A 32 -6.89 12.05 -3.96
C ARG A 32 -5.36 12.09 -4.18
N ALA A 33 -4.60 11.52 -3.26
CA ALA A 33 -3.13 11.51 -3.29
C ALA A 33 -2.52 10.36 -4.10
N ILE A 34 -3.27 9.29 -4.39
CA ILE A 34 -2.73 8.10 -5.07
C ILE A 34 -3.01 8.17 -6.58
N GLY A 35 -3.88 9.08 -7.04
CA GLY A 35 -4.27 9.16 -8.44
C GLY A 35 -5.27 8.07 -8.83
N ARG A 36 -5.96 8.22 -9.97
CA ARG A 36 -6.98 7.25 -10.42
C ARG A 36 -6.40 5.94 -10.94
N GLU A 37 -5.13 5.97 -11.35
CA GLU A 37 -4.46 4.89 -12.08
C GLU A 37 -3.65 3.98 -11.15
N ASN A 38 -3.11 4.51 -10.04
CA ASN A 38 -2.48 3.67 -9.02
C ASN A 38 -3.51 3.12 -8.05
N ARG A 39 -3.84 1.84 -8.25
CA ARG A 39 -4.70 1.10 -7.32
C ARG A 39 -3.92 0.24 -6.34
N LEU A 40 -2.60 0.17 -6.47
CA LEU A 40 -1.75 -0.61 -5.58
C LEU A 40 -1.01 0.31 -4.60
N VAL A 41 -0.90 -0.17 -3.36
CA VAL A 41 -0.16 0.48 -2.28
C VAL A 41 0.70 -0.53 -1.55
N LEU A 42 1.87 -0.11 -1.10
CA LEU A 42 2.77 -0.88 -0.26
C LEU A 42 2.54 -0.50 1.19
N ILE A 43 2.35 -1.48 2.09
CA ILE A 43 2.28 -1.22 3.53
C ILE A 43 3.68 -0.96 4.07
N ILE A 44 3.89 0.23 4.64
CA ILE A 44 5.18 0.64 5.24
C ILE A 44 5.09 0.81 6.76
N SER A 45 3.88 0.92 7.32
CA SER A 45 3.67 0.96 8.77
C SER A 45 4.15 -0.33 9.44
N HIS A 46 4.73 -0.19 10.64
CA HIS A 46 5.12 -1.32 11.47
C HIS A 46 3.96 -2.26 11.80
N ASP A 47 4.19 -3.57 11.84
CA ASP A 47 3.17 -4.62 12.05
C ASP A 47 2.33 -4.41 13.32
N ALA A 48 2.98 -4.01 14.42
CA ALA A 48 2.29 -3.75 15.69
C ALA A 48 1.26 -2.60 15.56
N LEU A 49 1.63 -1.54 14.84
CA LEU A 49 0.73 -0.41 14.58
C LEU A 49 -0.38 -0.82 13.60
N ALA A 50 0.01 -1.49 12.51
CA ALA A 50 -0.91 -1.97 11.49
C ALA A 50 -1.94 -2.97 12.03
N ALA A 51 -1.63 -3.70 13.11
CA ALA A 51 -2.56 -4.62 13.75
C ALA A 51 -3.70 -3.90 14.48
N GLN A 52 -3.42 -2.75 15.11
CA GLN A 52 -4.36 -2.05 15.99
C GLN A 52 -5.06 -0.87 15.31
N ALA A 53 -4.37 -0.17 14.41
CA ALA A 53 -4.86 1.10 13.87
C ALA A 53 -5.88 0.91 12.71
N PRO A 54 -6.96 1.72 12.66
CA PRO A 54 -7.91 1.69 11.55
C PRO A 54 -7.32 2.26 10.25
N MET A 55 -6.27 3.07 10.37
CA MET A 55 -5.46 3.60 9.27
C MET A 55 -4.13 2.85 9.20
N VAL A 56 -3.65 2.60 7.99
CA VAL A 56 -2.33 2.02 7.73
C VAL A 56 -1.55 2.97 6.83
N THR A 57 -0.27 3.16 7.15
CA THR A 57 0.63 4.01 6.36
C THR A 57 1.15 3.24 5.17
N THR A 58 1.06 3.85 4.00
CA THR A 58 1.36 3.20 2.73
C THR A 58 2.13 4.10 1.77
N ALA A 59 2.95 3.52 0.91
CA ALA A 59 3.53 4.19 -0.25
C ALA A 59 2.74 3.83 -1.52
N ALA A 60 2.65 4.78 -2.46
CA ALA A 60 2.03 4.53 -3.76
C ALA A 60 2.94 3.64 -4.65
N LEU A 61 2.34 2.80 -5.50
CA LEU A 61 3.06 2.07 -6.55
C LEU A 61 2.65 2.61 -7.90
N ASP A 62 3.60 3.11 -8.69
CA ASP A 62 3.38 3.43 -10.10
C ASP A 62 3.62 2.21 -10.99
N GLN A 63 2.58 1.76 -11.67
CA GLN A 63 2.65 0.66 -12.65
C GLN A 63 2.69 1.16 -14.10
N THR A 64 2.47 2.45 -14.32
CA THR A 64 2.39 3.05 -15.65
C THR A 64 3.78 3.40 -16.21
N GLY A 65 4.77 3.57 -15.32
CA GLY A 65 6.10 4.04 -15.69
C GLY A 65 6.17 5.55 -15.95
N ALA A 66 5.13 6.30 -15.57
CA ALA A 66 5.07 7.75 -15.71
C ALA A 66 5.93 8.48 -14.66
N ALA A 67 6.15 7.87 -13.49
CA ALA A 67 6.99 8.45 -12.45
C ALA A 67 8.48 8.28 -12.77
N PRO A 68 9.30 9.32 -12.59
CA PRO A 68 10.74 9.25 -12.80
C PRO A 68 11.40 8.37 -11.73
N GLU A 69 12.49 7.70 -12.12
CA GLU A 69 13.39 7.07 -11.15
C GLU A 69 14.23 8.13 -10.45
N THR A 70 14.14 8.16 -9.13
CA THR A 70 14.83 9.08 -8.23
C THR A 70 15.41 8.32 -7.03
N LEU A 71 16.17 9.00 -6.18
CA LEU A 71 16.76 8.42 -4.96
C LEU A 71 15.73 7.87 -3.96
N VAL A 72 14.48 8.32 -4.06
CA VAL A 72 13.37 7.94 -3.15
C VAL A 72 12.31 7.08 -3.83
N THR A 73 12.65 6.51 -4.98
CA THR A 73 11.81 5.53 -5.68
C THR A 73 12.54 4.20 -5.80
N VAL A 74 11.80 3.10 -5.68
CA VAL A 74 12.40 1.76 -5.75
C VAL A 74 11.66 0.93 -6.79
N ARG A 75 12.39 0.49 -7.82
CA ARG A 75 11.86 -0.44 -8.82
C ARG A 75 11.80 -1.84 -8.24
N ILE A 76 10.62 -2.45 -8.34
CA ILE A 76 10.36 -3.85 -7.98
C ILE A 76 9.86 -4.59 -9.22
N THR A 77 10.26 -5.84 -9.38
CA THR A 77 9.82 -6.72 -10.48
C THR A 77 8.80 -7.75 -10.00
N GLU A 78 8.80 -8.05 -8.70
CA GLU A 78 7.90 -8.99 -8.04
C GLU A 78 7.34 -8.38 -6.75
N PRO A 79 6.17 -8.83 -6.26
CA PRO A 79 5.22 -9.75 -6.89
C PRO A 79 4.47 -9.12 -8.08
N VAL A 80 4.61 -7.80 -8.27
CA VAL A 80 4.01 -7.05 -9.37
C VAL A 80 5.02 -6.00 -9.82
N PRO A 81 5.34 -5.92 -11.13
CA PRO A 81 6.22 -4.88 -11.65
C PRO A 81 5.66 -3.48 -11.36
N ALA A 82 6.45 -2.67 -10.65
CA ALA A 82 6.07 -1.31 -10.27
C ALA A 82 7.28 -0.48 -9.82
N LEU A 83 7.08 0.84 -9.76
CA LEU A 83 7.95 1.77 -9.08
C LEU A 83 7.29 2.19 -7.75
N VAL A 84 7.89 1.79 -6.62
CA VAL A 84 7.45 2.23 -5.29
C VAL A 84 7.86 3.68 -5.10
N ARG A 85 6.90 4.52 -4.74
CA ARG A 85 7.04 5.98 -4.62
C ARG A 85 7.06 6.42 -3.16
N LEU A 86 8.25 6.61 -2.59
CA LEU A 86 8.39 7.01 -1.17
C LEU A 86 8.33 8.53 -0.98
N ASP A 87 8.33 9.29 -2.08
CA ASP A 87 7.88 10.68 -2.15
C ASP A 87 6.36 10.82 -1.98
N THR A 88 5.60 9.71 -2.11
CA THR A 88 4.13 9.69 -2.03
C THR A 88 3.64 8.74 -0.94
N ILE A 89 3.80 9.15 0.31
CA ILE A 89 3.33 8.41 1.49
C ILE A 89 1.95 8.91 1.91
N THR A 90 1.01 7.99 2.11
CA THR A 90 -0.37 8.31 2.48
C THR A 90 -0.91 7.34 3.52
N SER A 91 -1.94 7.76 4.25
CA SER A 91 -2.67 6.88 5.17
C SER A 91 -3.94 6.35 4.51
N VAL A 92 -4.09 5.02 4.46
CA VAL A 92 -5.25 4.33 3.89
C VAL A 92 -6.07 3.69 4.99
N ARG A 93 -7.40 3.83 4.92
CA ARG A 93 -8.32 3.10 5.81
C ARG A 93 -8.21 1.61 5.53
N ARG A 94 -8.01 0.78 6.56
CA ARG A 94 -7.89 -0.68 6.43
C ARG A 94 -9.07 -1.31 5.67
N GLU A 95 -10.29 -0.80 5.90
CA GLU A 95 -11.50 -1.27 5.21
C GLU A 95 -11.51 -1.01 3.69
N ARG A 96 -10.64 -0.14 3.17
CA ARG A 96 -10.43 0.10 1.73
C ARG A 96 -9.44 -0.86 1.09
N LEU A 97 -8.64 -1.60 1.87
CA LEU A 97 -7.78 -2.65 1.31
C LEU A 97 -8.67 -3.78 0.77
N ALA A 98 -8.53 -4.07 -0.51
CA ALA A 98 -9.42 -4.96 -1.24
C ALA A 98 -8.81 -6.36 -1.40
N ALA A 99 -7.78 -6.49 -2.25
CA ALA A 99 -7.09 -7.74 -2.50
C ALA A 99 -5.59 -7.60 -2.22
N LEU A 100 -4.98 -8.65 -1.65
CA LEU A 100 -3.54 -8.77 -1.50
C LEU A 100 -2.97 -9.13 -2.87
N ALA A 101 -2.09 -8.30 -3.40
CA ALA A 101 -1.39 -8.55 -4.66
C ALA A 101 -0.11 -9.37 -4.43
N GLY A 102 0.46 -9.30 -3.22
CA GLY A 102 1.58 -10.13 -2.80
C GLY A 102 2.39 -9.44 -1.71
N ARG A 103 3.64 -9.86 -1.54
CA ARG A 103 4.58 -9.31 -0.57
C ARG A 103 5.95 -9.11 -1.22
N LEU A 104 6.63 -8.04 -0.86
CA LEU A 104 8.02 -7.83 -1.26
C LEU A 104 8.93 -8.97 -0.81
N SER A 105 9.95 -9.23 -1.62
CA SER A 105 11.10 -10.03 -1.20
C SER A 105 11.85 -9.31 -0.06
N PRO A 106 12.68 -10.03 0.73
CA PRO A 106 13.52 -9.40 1.74
C PRO A 106 14.46 -8.34 1.15
N GLU A 107 15.03 -8.58 -0.03
CA GLU A 107 15.91 -7.66 -0.74
C GLU A 107 15.17 -6.38 -1.17
N ASP A 108 13.98 -6.52 -1.76
CA ASP A 108 13.17 -5.37 -2.16
C ASP A 108 12.70 -4.57 -0.94
N GLN A 109 12.39 -5.26 0.15
CA GLN A 109 12.03 -4.62 1.41
C GLN A 109 13.20 -3.81 1.96
N GLU A 110 14.42 -4.33 1.93
CA GLU A 110 15.61 -3.60 2.38
C GLU A 110 15.87 -2.33 1.54
N ARG A 111 15.75 -2.45 0.20
CA ARG A 111 15.87 -1.29 -0.71
C ARG A 111 14.82 -0.23 -0.42
N VAL A 112 13.58 -0.63 -0.17
CA VAL A 112 12.50 0.27 0.27
C VAL A 112 12.83 0.93 1.60
N ASP A 113 13.39 0.20 2.56
CA ASP A 113 13.71 0.73 3.88
C ASP A 113 14.81 1.78 3.83
N ILE A 114 15.83 1.58 2.99
CA ILE A 114 16.90 2.56 2.74
C ILE A 114 16.30 3.82 2.10
N ALA A 115 15.56 3.66 1.00
CA ALA A 115 14.96 4.79 0.31
C ALA A 115 13.94 5.54 1.18
N LEU A 116 13.25 4.86 2.10
CA LEU A 116 12.32 5.50 3.04
C LEU A 116 13.06 6.38 4.04
N ARG A 117 14.21 5.93 4.54
CA ARG A 117 15.07 6.75 5.41
C ARG A 117 15.57 7.98 4.66
N THR A 118 16.07 7.80 3.45
CA THR A 118 16.48 8.90 2.56
C THR A 118 15.33 9.89 2.32
N ALA A 119 14.11 9.41 2.08
CA ALA A 119 12.95 10.27 1.85
C ALA A 119 12.53 11.10 3.07
N LEU A 120 12.88 10.65 4.27
CA LEU A 120 12.54 11.28 5.54
C LEU A 120 13.74 11.99 6.19
N ASP A 121 14.90 11.99 5.53
CA ASP A 121 16.17 12.53 6.04
C ASP A 121 16.59 11.90 7.39
N LEU A 122 16.57 10.56 7.45
CA LEU A 122 16.84 9.74 8.64
C LEU A 122 18.04 8.80 8.49
#